data_AF-A0A4V1SRA4-F1
#
_entry.id   AF-A0A4V1SRA4-F1
#
_cell.length_a   1.000
_cell.length_b   1.000
_cell.length_c   1.000
_cell.angle_alpha   90.00
_cell.angle_beta   90.00
_cell.angle_gamma   90.00
#
_symmetry.space_group_name_H-M   'P 1'
#
loop_
_entity.id
_entity.type
_entity.pdbx_description
1 polymer ?
#
loop_
_entity_poly.entity_id
_entity_poly.type
_entity_poly.pdbx_seq_one_letter_code
_entity_poly.pdbx_strand_id
1 'polypeptide(L)'
;IGIGAIVGVVIITIDEVLNRTTRRKYKLPPLAVGIGMYLPMAVTTTVTVGAIIGNVYDRWVGKSKNPQPARRLGILMASGLIVGESLFNVLLAGVIVGTNNASPFGFIPADAWSGPLPMIAGIVAFFALIWALYSWTKKQADKI
;
A
#
# COMPACT_ATOMS: atom_id res chain seq x y z
N ILE A 1 2.89 -30.79 15.08
CA ILE A 1 1.92 -31.15 14.02
C ILE A 1 0.48 -31.14 14.54
N GLY A 2 0.15 -31.83 15.65
CA GLY A 2 -1.23 -31.93 16.16
C GLY A 2 -1.94 -30.59 16.46
N ILE A 3 -1.23 -29.61 17.03
CA ILE A 3 -1.82 -28.30 17.37
C ILE A 3 -2.25 -27.53 16.10
N GLY A 4 -1.42 -27.54 15.04
CA GLY A 4 -1.76 -26.88 13.77
C GLY A 4 -2.96 -27.54 13.07
N ALA A 5 -3.07 -28.87 13.14
CA ALA A 5 -4.22 -29.60 12.61
C ALA A 5 -5.51 -29.26 13.37
N ILE A 6 -5.46 -29.20 14.70
CA ILE A 6 -6.60 -28.81 15.54
C ILE A 6 -7.05 -27.37 15.22
N VAL A 7 -6.10 -26.43 15.15
CA VAL A 7 -6.39 -25.03 14.82
C VAL A 7 -7.03 -24.92 13.43
N GLY A 8 -6.52 -25.65 12.44
CA GLY A 8 -7.12 -25.70 11.10
C GLY A 8 -8.56 -26.22 11.11
N VAL A 9 -8.83 -27.33 11.81
CA VAL A 9 -10.19 -27.90 11.95
C VAL A 9 -11.14 -26.91 12.63
N VAL A 10 -10.70 -26.23 13.69
CA VAL A 10 -11.50 -25.22 14.39
C VAL A 10 -11.84 -24.06 13.46
N ILE A 11 -10.87 -23.52 12.72
CA ILE A 11 -11.10 -22.39 11.79
C ILE A 11 -12.08 -22.79 10.68
N ILE A 12 -11.91 -23.96 10.08
CA ILE A 12 -12.82 -24.47 9.03
C ILE A 12 -14.24 -24.65 9.58
N THR A 13 -14.36 -25.19 10.79
CA THR A 13 -15.67 -25.39 11.44
C THR A 13 -16.35 -24.06 11.72
N ILE A 14 -15.61 -23.05 12.21
CA ILE A 14 -16.13 -21.70 12.43
C ILE A 14 -16.59 -21.08 11.10
N ASP A 15 -15.81 -21.17 10.02
CA ASP A 15 -16.18 -20.64 8.71
C ASP A 15 -17.47 -21.27 8.17
N GLU A 16 -17.59 -22.60 8.22
CA GLU A 16 -18.78 -23.31 7.73
C GLU A 16 -20.04 -22.97 8.57
N VAL A 17 -19.90 -22.89 9.90
CA VAL A 17 -20.99 -22.48 10.80
C VAL A 17 -21.42 -21.04 10.53
N LEU A 18 -20.47 -20.13 10.32
CA LEU A 18 -20.74 -18.72 10.06
C LEU A 18 -21.42 -18.53 8.69
N ASN A 19 -20.96 -19.27 7.69
CA ASN A 19 -21.51 -19.27 6.34
C ASN A 19 -22.95 -19.82 6.31
N ARG A 20 -23.24 -20.89 7.06
CA ARG A 20 -24.61 -21.43 7.22
C ARG A 20 -25.53 -20.49 7.99
N THR A 21 -25.10 -20.03 9.17
CA THR A 21 -25.95 -19.20 10.06
C THR A 21 -26.26 -17.84 9.47
N THR A 22 -25.31 -17.24 8.73
CA THR A 22 -25.47 -15.88 8.20
C THR A 22 -26.03 -15.84 6.77
N ARG A 23 -26.62 -16.93 6.25
CA ARG A 23 -27.05 -17.04 4.84
C ARG A 23 -25.97 -16.56 3.85
N ARG A 24 -24.71 -16.97 4.07
CA ARG A 24 -23.54 -16.62 3.26
C ARG A 24 -23.11 -15.15 3.21
N LYS A 25 -23.60 -14.29 4.12
CA LYS A 25 -23.15 -12.87 4.19
C LYS A 25 -21.73 -12.69 4.74
N TYR A 26 -21.31 -13.52 5.69
CA TYR A 26 -19.96 -13.47 6.26
C TYR A 26 -19.23 -14.78 6.00
N LYS A 27 -17.95 -14.66 5.64
CA LYS A 27 -17.03 -15.78 5.41
C LYS A 27 -15.70 -15.41 6.03
N LEU A 28 -15.13 -16.35 6.76
CA LEU A 28 -13.78 -16.31 7.30
C LEU A 28 -12.96 -17.37 6.56
N PRO A 29 -12.58 -17.12 5.29
CA PRO A 29 -11.86 -18.11 4.50
C PRO A 29 -10.59 -18.53 5.27
N PRO A 30 -10.38 -19.83 5.51
CA PRO A 30 -9.24 -20.31 6.30
C PRO A 30 -7.89 -19.84 5.76
N LEU A 31 -7.80 -19.60 4.45
CA LEU A 31 -6.62 -19.04 3.78
C LEU A 31 -6.28 -17.62 4.27
N ALA A 32 -7.27 -16.75 4.50
CA ALA A 32 -7.03 -15.41 5.00
C ALA A 32 -6.56 -15.43 6.46
N VAL A 33 -7.12 -16.35 7.26
CA VAL A 33 -6.72 -16.54 8.66
C VAL A 33 -5.29 -17.07 8.74
N GLY A 34 -4.92 -18.03 7.87
CA GLY A 34 -3.56 -18.55 7.78
C GLY A 34 -2.53 -17.48 7.42
N ILE A 35 -2.84 -16.62 6.44
CA ILE A 35 -1.97 -15.50 6.07
C ILE A 35 -1.82 -14.51 7.24
N GLY A 36 -2.91 -14.17 7.92
CA GLY A 36 -2.87 -13.26 9.07
C GLY A 36 -2.05 -13.80 10.24
N MET A 37 -2.09 -15.11 10.47
CA MET A 37 -1.34 -15.79 11.54
C MET A 37 0.16 -15.92 11.20
N TYR A 38 0.50 -15.92 9.91
CA TYR A 38 1.88 -15.99 9.44
C TYR A 38 2.59 -14.63 9.42
N LEU A 39 1.85 -13.52 9.37
CA LEU A 39 2.42 -12.19 9.23
C LEU A 39 2.81 -11.56 10.58
N PRO A 40 4.00 -10.96 10.70
CA PRO A 40 4.36 -10.16 11.86
C PRO A 40 3.40 -8.98 12.07
N MET A 41 3.19 -8.57 13.33
CA MET A 41 2.29 -7.46 13.69
C MET A 41 2.60 -6.14 12.96
N ALA A 42 3.86 -5.89 12.61
CA ALA A 42 4.26 -4.70 11.83
C ALA A 42 3.73 -4.73 10.37
N VAL A 43 3.63 -5.91 9.78
CA VAL A 43 3.15 -6.08 8.40
C VAL A 43 1.63 -6.09 8.38
N THR A 44 0.98 -6.73 9.35
CA THR A 44 -0.49 -6.80 9.41
C THR A 44 -1.14 -5.43 9.56
N THR A 45 -0.58 -4.52 10.36
CA THR A 45 -1.10 -3.15 10.50
C THR A 45 -1.00 -2.37 9.18
N THR A 46 0.15 -2.42 8.52
CA THR A 46 0.38 -1.76 7.23
C THR A 46 -0.56 -2.31 6.14
N VAL A 47 -0.71 -3.63 6.05
CA VAL A 47 -1.63 -4.29 5.11
C VAL A 47 -3.08 -3.93 5.42
N THR A 48 -3.46 -3.83 6.70
CA THR A 48 -4.82 -3.45 7.12
C THR A 48 -5.13 -2.01 6.71
N VAL A 49 -4.21 -1.08 6.95
CA VAL A 49 -4.36 0.32 6.52
C VAL A 49 -4.46 0.39 4.98
N GLY A 50 -3.61 -0.33 4.27
CA GLY A 50 -3.67 -0.43 2.81
C GLY A 50 -5.01 -0.99 2.29
N ALA A 51 -5.57 -2.01 2.96
CA ALA A 51 -6.87 -2.58 2.62
C ALA A 51 -8.03 -1.59 2.85
N ILE A 52 -7.97 -0.79 3.91
CA ILE A 52 -8.96 0.28 4.17
C ILE A 52 -8.90 1.33 3.06
N ILE A 53 -7.70 1.81 2.72
CA ILE A 53 -7.50 2.80 1.65
C ILE A 53 -7.96 2.22 0.30
N GLY A 54 -7.61 0.98 0.00
CA GLY A 54 -8.04 0.28 -1.22
C GLY A 54 -9.56 0.18 -1.34
N ASN A 55 -10.26 -0.12 -0.25
CA ASN A 55 -11.72 -0.15 -0.21
C ASN A 55 -12.33 1.25 -0.46
N VAL A 56 -11.75 2.30 0.11
CA VAL A 56 -12.18 3.69 -0.15
C VAL A 56 -11.95 4.06 -1.63
N TYR A 57 -10.80 3.70 -2.19
CA TYR A 57 -10.50 3.92 -3.60
C TYR A 57 -11.47 3.17 -4.53
N ASP A 58 -11.77 1.91 -4.22
CA ASP A 58 -12.72 1.08 -4.98
C ASP A 58 -14.13 1.68 -5.02
N ARG A 59 -14.58 2.26 -3.90
CA ARG A 59 -15.85 2.99 -3.82
C ARG A 59 -15.81 4.28 -4.64
N TRP A 60 -14.66 4.97 -4.68
CA TRP A 60 -14.50 6.19 -5.46
C TRP A 60 -14.49 5.90 -6.97
N VAL A 61 -13.75 4.88 -7.40
CA VAL A 61 -13.69 4.46 -8.81
C VAL A 61 -15.00 3.84 -9.29
N GLY A 62 -15.76 3.19 -8.41
CA GLY A 62 -17.10 2.69 -8.72
C GLY A 62 -18.08 3.77 -9.19
N LYS A 63 -17.78 5.06 -8.96
CA LYS A 63 -18.56 6.21 -9.46
C LYS A 63 -18.03 6.80 -10.77
N SER A 64 -16.94 6.27 -11.33
CA SER A 64 -16.33 6.75 -12.58
C SER A 64 -17.03 6.15 -13.81
N LYS A 65 -16.92 6.83 -14.97
CA LYS A 65 -17.49 6.36 -16.25
C LYS A 65 -16.94 4.98 -16.66
N ASN A 66 -15.65 4.73 -16.41
CA ASN A 66 -14.95 3.48 -16.74
C ASN A 66 -14.24 2.88 -15.50
N PRO A 67 -14.93 2.09 -14.67
CA PRO A 67 -14.39 1.63 -13.38
C PRO A 67 -13.30 0.55 -13.51
N GLN A 68 -13.37 -0.33 -14.51
CA GLN A 68 -12.37 -1.39 -14.68
C GLN A 68 -10.97 -0.88 -15.07
N PRO A 69 -10.83 -0.02 -16.10
CA PRO A 69 -9.53 0.56 -16.45
C PRO A 69 -8.93 1.37 -15.30
N ALA A 70 -9.75 2.17 -14.62
CA ALA A 70 -9.31 2.98 -13.50
C ALA A 70 -8.75 2.14 -12.34
N ARG A 71 -9.41 1.02 -11.97
CA ARG A 71 -8.89 0.09 -10.95
C ARG A 71 -7.53 -0.48 -11.34
N ARG A 72 -7.37 -0.95 -12.60
CA ARG A 72 -6.11 -1.52 -13.09
C ARG A 72 -4.98 -0.49 -13.05
N LEU A 73 -5.25 0.73 -13.52
CA LEU A 73 -4.27 1.82 -13.49
C LEU A 73 -3.90 2.21 -12.06
N GLY A 74 -4.86 2.22 -11.12
CA GLY A 74 -4.59 2.47 -9.70
C GLY A 74 -3.65 1.43 -9.09
N ILE A 75 -3.87 0.14 -9.38
CA ILE A 75 -2.98 -0.94 -8.93
C ILE A 75 -1.59 -0.80 -9.53
N LEU A 76 -1.50 -0.54 -10.85
CA LEU A 76 -0.23 -0.35 -11.55
C LEU A 76 0.57 0.83 -10.98
N MET A 77 -0.10 1.95 -10.69
CA MET A 77 0.52 3.11 -10.05
C MET A 77 1.04 2.78 -8.65
N ALA A 78 0.25 2.09 -7.82
CA ALA A 78 0.66 1.70 -6.47
C ALA A 78 1.88 0.77 -6.51
N SER A 79 1.84 -0.27 -7.36
CA SER A 79 2.99 -1.17 -7.53
C SER A 79 4.22 -0.46 -8.11
N GLY A 80 4.01 0.48 -9.04
CA GLY A 80 5.07 1.28 -9.63
C GLY A 80 5.74 2.21 -8.62
N LEU A 81 4.98 2.79 -7.69
CA LEU A 81 5.51 3.61 -6.60
C LEU A 81 6.32 2.77 -5.59
N ILE A 82 5.83 1.59 -5.23
CA ILE A 82 6.53 0.66 -4.32
C ILE A 82 7.87 0.23 -4.91
N VAL A 83 7.85 -0.24 -6.16
CA VAL A 83 9.08 -0.67 -6.86
C VAL A 83 9.98 0.53 -7.15
N GLY A 84 9.41 1.68 -7.52
CA GLY A 84 10.13 2.90 -7.83
C GLY A 84 10.95 3.43 -6.65
N GLU A 85 10.39 3.40 -5.43
CA GLU A 85 11.12 3.78 -4.22
C GLU A 85 12.34 2.88 -3.99
N SER A 86 12.16 1.57 -4.15
CA SER A 86 13.26 0.60 -4.00
C SER A 86 14.35 0.79 -5.04
N LEU A 87 13.99 0.98 -6.31
CA LEU A 87 14.94 1.26 -7.39
C LEU A 87 15.69 2.58 -7.15
N PHE A 88 14.99 3.61 -6.68
CA PHE A 88 15.59 4.90 -6.36
C PHE A 88 16.58 4.79 -5.20
N ASN A 89 16.25 4.05 -4.13
CA ASN A 89 17.15 3.83 -3.00
C ASN A 89 18.44 3.09 -3.41
N VAL A 90 18.33 2.10 -4.31
CA VAL A 90 19.50 1.40 -4.86
C VAL A 90 20.35 2.33 -5.72
N LEU A 91 19.73 3.13 -6.60
CA LEU A 91 20.42 4.11 -7.42
C LEU A 91 21.13 5.15 -6.54
N LEU A 92 20.44 5.69 -5.55
CA LEU A 92 20.96 6.65 -4.59
C LEU A 92 22.17 6.08 -3.84
N ALA A 93 22.08 4.84 -3.33
CA ALA A 93 23.19 4.16 -2.68
C ALA A 93 24.41 4.03 -3.61
N GLY A 94 24.20 3.69 -4.89
CA GLY A 94 25.26 3.65 -5.90
C GLY A 94 25.94 5.01 -6.10
N VAL A 95 25.15 6.09 -6.17
CA VAL A 95 25.68 7.46 -6.30
C VAL A 95 26.45 7.89 -5.04
N ILE A 96 25.94 7.58 -3.84
CA ILE A 96 26.61 7.89 -2.57
C ILE A 96 27.99 7.23 -2.51
N VAL A 97 28.08 5.94 -2.86
CA VAL A 97 29.34 5.20 -2.89
C VAL A 97 30.29 5.77 -3.95
N GLY A 98 29.78 6.11 -5.14
CA GLY A 98 30.60 6.66 -6.23
C GLY A 98 31.11 8.09 -5.99
N THR A 99 30.33 8.92 -5.30
CA THR A 99 30.70 10.32 -5.00
C THR A 99 31.37 10.49 -3.64
N ASN A 100 31.36 9.45 -2.80
CA ASN A 100 31.80 9.48 -1.40
C ASN A 100 31.14 10.62 -0.59
N ASN A 101 29.95 11.03 -1.02
CA ASN A 101 29.16 12.10 -0.42
C ASN A 101 27.82 11.51 0.02
N ALA A 102 27.50 11.66 1.31
CA ALA A 102 26.26 11.15 1.90
C ALA A 102 24.99 11.86 1.37
N SER A 103 25.14 13.04 0.79
CA SER A 103 24.02 13.85 0.28
C SER A 103 24.30 14.36 -1.14
N PRO A 104 24.34 13.48 -2.15
CA PRO A 104 24.70 13.85 -3.53
C PRO A 104 23.65 14.74 -4.20
N PHE A 105 22.39 14.69 -3.75
CA PHE A 105 21.29 15.53 -4.22
C PHE A 105 20.85 16.58 -3.19
N GLY A 106 21.68 16.85 -2.17
CA GLY A 106 21.42 17.87 -1.15
C GLY A 106 21.75 19.27 -1.67
N PHE A 107 20.85 19.88 -2.44
CA PHE A 107 21.03 21.24 -2.96
C PHE A 107 20.77 22.35 -1.93
N ILE A 108 20.26 21.99 -0.75
CA ILE A 108 19.95 22.92 0.34
C ILE A 108 20.94 22.66 1.49
N PRO A 109 21.63 23.69 2.02
CA PRO A 109 22.52 23.55 3.16
C PRO A 109 21.76 22.97 4.36
N ALA A 110 22.34 22.00 5.07
CA ALA A 110 21.74 21.39 6.25
C ALA A 110 21.37 22.44 7.33
N ASP A 111 22.08 23.56 7.31
CA ASP A 111 22.00 24.66 8.26
C ASP A 111 20.88 25.66 7.91
N ALA A 112 20.38 25.66 6.68
CA ALA A 112 19.39 26.63 6.21
C ALA A 112 17.96 26.34 6.71
N TRP A 113 17.69 25.09 7.12
CA TRP A 113 16.38 24.62 7.55
C TRP A 113 16.49 23.89 8.90
N SER A 114 16.85 24.62 9.96
CA SER A 114 16.85 24.07 11.32
C SER A 114 15.43 24.04 11.91
N GLY A 115 14.94 22.86 12.30
CA GLY A 115 13.65 22.68 13.00
C GLY A 115 12.74 21.62 12.38
N PRO A 116 11.47 21.51 12.83
CA PRO A 116 10.52 20.53 12.29
C PRO A 116 9.94 20.90 10.90
N LEU A 117 10.16 22.15 10.46
CA LEU A 117 9.64 22.70 9.20
C LEU A 117 10.02 21.91 7.93
N PRO A 118 11.29 21.52 7.69
CA PRO A 118 11.65 20.72 6.51
C PRO A 118 10.95 19.36 6.47
N MET A 119 10.72 18.73 7.64
CA MET A 119 10.01 17.46 7.71
C MET A 119 8.54 17.62 7.32
N ILE A 120 7.89 18.66 7.83
CA ILE A 120 6.49 18.98 7.48
C ILE A 120 6.37 19.33 5.99
N ALA A 121 7.29 20.15 5.47
CA ALA A 121 7.31 20.52 4.05
C ALA A 121 7.51 19.29 3.15
N GLY A 122 8.40 18.36 3.53
CA GLY A 122 8.62 17.11 2.81
C GLY A 122 7.38 16.22 2.77
N ILE A 123 6.70 16.07 3.91
CA ILE A 123 5.44 15.31 3.99
C ILE A 123 4.37 15.94 3.10
N VAL A 124 4.16 17.26 3.18
CA VAL A 124 3.17 17.97 2.36
C VAL A 124 3.49 17.83 0.87
N ALA A 125 4.76 18.01 0.48
CA ALA A 125 5.19 17.84 -0.90
C ALA A 125 4.96 16.41 -1.42
N PHE A 126 5.21 15.40 -0.59
CA PHE A 126 4.96 14.00 -0.94
C PHE A 126 3.47 13.73 -1.21
N PHE A 127 2.60 14.16 -0.30
CA PHE A 127 1.14 14.00 -0.50
C PHE A 127 0.63 14.81 -1.70
N ALA A 128 1.17 16.01 -1.93
CA ALA A 128 0.83 16.82 -3.11
C ALA A 128 1.27 16.14 -4.41
N LEU A 129 2.46 15.53 -4.44
CA LEU A 129 2.97 14.79 -5.58
C LEU A 129 2.09 13.56 -5.88
N ILE A 130 1.74 12.78 -4.85
CA ILE A 130 0.83 11.63 -4.99
C ILE A 130 -0.51 12.09 -5.57
N TRP A 131 -1.09 13.16 -5.04
CA TRP A 131 -2.36 13.69 -5.52
C TRP A 131 -2.26 14.19 -6.98
N ALA A 132 -1.16 14.86 -7.33
CA ALA A 132 -0.88 15.28 -8.71
C ALA A 132 -0.77 14.09 -9.66
N LEU A 133 0.00 13.06 -9.30
CA LEU A 133 0.11 11.82 -10.07
C LEU A 133 -1.23 11.14 -10.25
N TYR A 134 -2.03 11.02 -9.18
CA TYR A 134 -3.33 10.37 -9.24
C TYR A 134 -4.33 11.13 -10.12
N SER A 135 -4.34 12.47 -10.01
CA SER A 135 -5.20 13.32 -10.85
C SER A 135 -4.75 13.32 -12.31
N TRP A 136 -3.45 13.19 -12.58
CA TRP A 136 -2.91 13.07 -13.93
C TRP A 136 -3.26 11.72 -14.56
N THR A 137 -3.08 10.62 -13.83
CA THR A 137 -3.47 9.28 -14.28
C THR A 137 -4.97 9.18 -14.54
N LYS A 138 -5.80 9.82 -13.69
CA LYS A 138 -7.25 9.90 -13.92
C LYS A 138 -7.59 10.66 -15.21
N LYS A 139 -6.94 11.81 -15.47
CA LYS A 139 -7.12 12.58 -16.71
C LYS A 139 -6.69 11.82 -17.95
N GLN A 140 -5.65 10.98 -17.86
CA GLN A 140 -5.22 10.12 -18.96
C GLN A 140 -6.20 8.96 -19.17
N ALA A 141 -6.77 8.40 -18.11
CA ALA A 141 -7.77 7.34 -18.19
C ALA A 141 -9.10 7.83 -18.82
N ASP A 142 -9.49 9.07 -18.58
CA ASP A 142 -10.70 9.67 -19.18
C ASP A 142 -10.54 10.01 -20.68
N LYS A 143 -9.30 9.98 -21.21
CA LYS A 143 -9.01 10.21 -22.63
C LYS A 143 -9.03 8.93 -23.48
N ILE A 144 -9.10 7.76 -22.85
CA ILE A 144 -9.14 6.43 -23.48
C ILE A 144 -10.59 5.92 -23.44
#